data_AF-A0A1A8EH56-F1
#
_entry.id   AF-A0A1A8EH56-F1
#
_cell.length_a   1.000
_cell.length_b   1.000
_cell.length_c   1.000
_cell.angle_alpha   90.00
_cell.angle_beta   90.00
_cell.angle_gamma   90.00
#
_symmetry.space_group_name_H-M   'P 1'
#
loop_
_entity.id
_entity.type
_entity.pdbx_description
1 polymer ?
#
loop_
_entity_poly.entity_id
_entity_poly.type
_entity_poly.pdbx_seq_one_letter_code
_entity_poly.pdbx_strand_id
1 'polypeptide(L)' 'VGFRCGTKKNPSPPKVSWYKDSEQILTSIPGYIVMKNRDLRILANEFTEGTYTCRVHQRGDIVSANSWAIRLKPELPSNS' A
#
# COMPACT_ATOMS: atom_id res chain seq x y z
N VAL A 1 5.43 7.37 3.97
CA VAL A 1 4.55 6.56 4.85
C VAL A 1 4.81 5.07 4.64
N GLY A 2 4.45 4.22 5.61
CA GLY A 2 4.68 2.77 5.52
C GLY A 2 3.49 1.96 6.02
N PHE A 3 3.14 0.93 5.26
CA PHE A 3 2.02 0.03 5.53
C PHE A 3 2.52 -1.41 5.60
N ARG A 4 1.88 -2.19 6.47
CA ARG A 4 2.13 -3.62 6.60
C ARG A 4 0.83 -4.37 6.46
N CYS A 5 0.84 -5.40 5.62
CA CYS A 5 -0.33 -6.20 5.35
C CYS A 5 -0.34 -7.54 6.09
N GLY A 6 -1.52 -7.91 6.60
CA GLY A 6 -1.75 -9.14 7.35
C GLY A 6 -1.18 -9.11 8.77
N THR A 7 -1.30 -10.23 9.48
CA THR A 7 -0.91 -10.36 10.89
C THR A 7 0.46 -11.02 11.05
N LYS A 8 1.16 -10.70 12.15
CA LYS A 8 2.47 -11.30 12.48
C LYS A 8 2.39 -12.76 12.97
N LYS A 9 1.20 -13.27 13.29
CA LYS A 9 1.02 -14.54 14.03
C LYS A 9 1.16 -15.80 13.17
N ASN A 10 1.39 -15.69 11.87
CA ASN A 10 1.44 -16.86 10.99
C ASN A 10 2.89 -17.36 10.79
N PRO A 11 3.18 -18.66 11.01
CA PRO A 11 4.52 -19.23 10.86
C PRO A 11 5.09 -19.09 9.44
N SER A 12 4.22 -19.14 8.44
CA SER A 12 4.53 -18.83 7.04
C SER A 12 3.84 -17.52 6.63
N PRO A 13 4.57 -16.51 6.15
CA PRO A 13 3.95 -15.27 5.68
C PRO A 13 3.08 -15.59 4.46
N PRO A 14 1.78 -15.24 4.47
CA PRO A 14 0.91 -15.46 3.32
C PRO A 14 1.38 -14.60 2.14
N LYS A 15 1.08 -15.05 0.91
CA LYS A 15 1.36 -14.27 -0.30
C LYS A 15 0.51 -13.00 -0.27
N VAL A 16 1.12 -11.87 -0.56
CA VAL A 16 0.45 -10.56 -0.55
C VAL A 16 0.59 -9.92 -1.93
N SER A 17 -0.49 -9.28 -2.37
CA SER A 17 -0.51 -8.42 -3.55
C SER A 17 -0.98 -7.04 -3.16
N TRP A 18 -0.30 -6.01 -3.67
CA TRP A 18 -0.65 -4.62 -3.44
C TRP A 18 -1.25 -4.01 -4.70
N TYR A 19 -2.18 -3.08 -4.50
CA TYR A 19 -2.87 -2.35 -5.55
C TYR A 19 -2.84 -0.85 -5.25
N LYS A 20 -2.71 -0.01 -6.27
CA LYS A 20 -2.98 1.43 -6.24
C LYS A 20 -4.16 1.69 -7.17
N ASP A 21 -5.23 2.29 -6.67
CA ASP A 21 -6.40 2.69 -7.49
C ASP A 21 -6.95 1.53 -8.35
N SER A 22 -6.99 0.33 -7.77
CA SER A 22 -7.40 -0.94 -8.40
C SER A 22 -6.40 -1.57 -9.38
N GLU A 23 -5.27 -0.92 -9.68
CA GLU A 23 -4.19 -1.49 -10.48
C GLU A 23 -3.15 -2.21 -9.61
N GLN A 24 -2.74 -3.42 -10.00
CA GLN A 24 -1.78 -4.19 -9.22
C GLN A 24 -0.37 -3.62 -9.36
N ILE A 25 0.26 -3.34 -8.22
CA ILE A 25 1.68 -2.98 -8.18
C ILE A 25 2.46 -4.30 -8.26
N LEU A 26 3.07 -4.58 -9.41
CA LEU A 26 3.83 -5.81 -9.62
C LEU A 26 5.28 -5.70 -9.12
N THR A 27 5.85 -4.49 -9.18
CA THR A 27 7.24 -4.23 -8.82
C THR A 27 7.37 -2.91 -8.06
N SER A 28 8.49 -2.74 -7.35
CA SER A 28 8.82 -1.46 -6.71
C SER A 28 9.10 -0.39 -7.78
N ILE A 29 8.67 0.84 -7.52
CA ILE A 29 8.95 2.01 -8.36
C ILE A 29 10.09 2.79 -7.68
N PRO A 30 11.29 2.84 -8.29
CA PRO A 30 12.43 3.55 -7.72
C PRO A 30 12.09 4.97 -7.29
N GLY A 31 12.49 5.35 -6.07
CA GLY A 31 12.24 6.68 -5.50
C GLY A 31 10.85 6.91 -4.90
N TYR A 32 9.82 6.14 -5.29
CA TYR A 32 8.43 6.41 -4.89
C TYR A 32 7.81 5.29 -4.07
N ILE A 33 7.89 4.05 -4.54
CA ILE A 33 7.18 2.91 -3.96
C ILE A 33 8.16 1.75 -3.77
N VAL A 34 8.35 1.31 -2.53
CA VAL A 34 9.17 0.15 -2.19
C VAL A 34 8.29 -0.94 -1.61
N MET A 35 8.18 -2.04 -2.34
CA MET A 35 7.48 -3.26 -1.92
C MET A 35 8.48 -4.30 -1.46
N LYS A 36 8.32 -4.79 -0.23
CA LYS A 36 9.13 -5.88 0.32
C LYS A 36 8.25 -6.85 1.11
N ASN A 37 8.01 -8.03 0.53
CA ASN A 37 7.12 -9.05 1.11
C ASN A 37 5.72 -8.49 1.41
N ARG A 38 5.44 -8.21 2.69
CA ARG A 38 4.16 -7.70 3.19
C ARG A 38 4.19 -6.21 3.52
N ASP A 39 5.35 -5.57 3.36
CA ASP A 39 5.59 -4.18 3.66
C ASP A 39 5.55 -3.35 2.37
N LEU A 40 4.83 -2.22 2.41
CA LEU A 40 4.79 -1.22 1.35
C LEU A 40 5.20 0.12 1.94
N ARG A 41 6.24 0.73 1.38
CA ARG A 41 6.69 2.08 1.72
C ARG A 41 6.43 2.99 0.54
N ILE A 42 5.84 4.14 0.80
CA ILE A 42 5.44 5.12 -0.21
C ILE A 42 5.98 6.48 0.19
N LEU A 43 6.67 7.14 -0.71
CA LEU A 43 7.00 8.56 -0.60
C LEU A 43 5.77 9.35 -1.04
N ALA A 44 5.06 9.97 -0.10
CA ALA A 44 3.82 10.70 -0.39
C ALA A 44 4.12 12.01 -1.13
N ASN A 45 3.50 12.18 -2.29
CA ASN A 45 3.55 13.35 -3.18
C ASN A 45 2.30 13.34 -4.08
N GLU A 46 2.18 14.28 -5.03
CA GLU A 46 1.00 14.35 -5.90
C GLU A 46 0.80 13.09 -6.77
N PHE A 47 1.87 12.40 -7.15
CA PHE A 47 1.82 11.21 -8.02
C PHE A 47 1.44 9.93 -7.28
N THR A 48 1.73 9.88 -5.98
CA THR A 48 1.49 8.72 -5.12
C THR A 48 0.25 8.90 -4.25
N GLU A 49 -0.50 9.98 -4.46
CA GLU A 49 -1.85 10.10 -3.93
C GLU A 49 -2.74 8.99 -4.52
N GLY A 50 -3.65 8.45 -3.71
CA GLY A 50 -4.56 7.40 -4.14
C GLY A 50 -4.95 6.41 -3.05
N THR A 51 -5.72 5.40 -3.44
CA THR A 51 -6.16 4.32 -2.55
C THR A 51 -5.29 3.10 -2.73
N TYR A 52 -4.54 2.76 -1.70
CA TYR A 52 -3.69 1.57 -1.68
C TYR A 52 -4.43 0.43 -1.01
N THR A 53 -4.56 -0.70 -1.70
CA THR A 53 -5.22 -1.88 -1.16
C THR A 53 -4.24 -3.03 -1.11
N CYS A 54 -4.11 -3.67 0.04
CA CYS A 54 -3.47 -4.97 0.13
C CYS A 54 -4.51 -6.08 0.08
N ARG A 55 -4.18 -7.18 -0.60
CA ARG A 55 -4.89 -8.45 -0.54
C ARG A 55 -3.97 -9.56 -0.06
N VAL A 56 -4.42 -10.31 0.95
CA VAL A 56 -3.75 -11.47 1.52
C VAL A 56 -4.31 -12.72 0.85
N HIS A 57 -3.42 -13.52 0.27
CA HIS A 57 -3.74 -14.76 -0.41
C HIS A 57 -3.32 -15.95 0.44
N GLN A 58 -4.25 -16.88 0.67
CA GLN A 58 -4.02 -18.15 1.35
C GLN A 58 -4.56 -19.28 0.48
N ARG A 59 -3.68 -20.21 0.06
CA ARG A 59 -4.04 -21.36 -0.80
C ARG A 59 -4.73 -20.98 -2.13
N GLY A 60 -4.53 -19.75 -2.62
CA GLY A 60 -5.11 -19.25 -3.86
C GLY A 60 -6.29 -18.29 -3.65
N ASP A 61 -6.90 -18.31 -2.46
CA ASP A 61 -8.04 -17.46 -2.14
C ASP A 61 -7.63 -16.18 -1.42
N ILE A 62 -8.38 -15.10 -1.65
CA ILE A 62 -8.22 -13.84 -0.92
C ILE A 62 -8.94 -13.96 0.42
N VAL A 63 -8.19 -14.04 1.50
CA VAL A 63 -8.73 -14.19 2.86
C VAL A 63 -8.86 -12.87 3.61
N SER A 64 -8.19 -11.82 3.14
CA SER A 64 -8.29 -10.48 3.74
C SER A 64 -7.89 -9.41 2.74
N ALA A 65 -8.57 -8.28 2.79
CA ALA A 65 -8.19 -7.07 2.07
C ALA A 65 -8.30 -5.85 2.98
N ASN A 66 -7.30 -4.99 2.96
CA ASN A 66 -7.30 -3.74 3.70
C ASN A 66 -6.80 -2.59 2.84
N SER A 67 -7.42 -1.44 3.00
CA SER A 67 -7.21 -0.28 2.14
C SER A 67 -6.85 0.96 2.96
N TRP A 68 -5.98 1.79 2.39
CA TRP A 68 -5.55 3.06 2.95
C TRP A 68 -5.65 4.13 1.87
N ALA A 69 -6.33 5.23 2.19
CA ALA A 69 -6.30 6.43 1.37
C ALA A 69 -5.08 7.26 1.75
N ILE A 70 -4.20 7.52 0.80
CA ILE A 70 -3.14 8.51 0.93
C ILE A 70 -3.68 9.79 0.30
N ARG A 71 -3.68 10.87 1.09
CA ARG A 71 -4.10 12.20 0.66
C ARG A 71 -3.05 13.20 1.09
N LEU A 72 -2.73 14.15 0.22
CA LEU A 72 -1.91 15.28 0.63
C LEU A 72 -2.73 16.21 1.51
N LYS A 73 -2.08 16.85 2.47
CA LYS A 73 -2.74 17.93 3.21
C LYS A 73 -2.95 19.08 2.22
N PRO A 74 -4.17 19.65 2.14
CA PRO A 74 -4.36 20.87 1.38
C PRO A 74 -3.43 21.94 1.97
N GLU A 75 -2.74 22.68 1.12
CA GLU A 75 -2.12 23.93 1.55
C GLU A 75 -3.26 24.85 2.02
N LEU A 76 -3.24 25.22 3.30
CA LEU A 76 -4.12 26.29 3.76
C LEU A 76 -3.74 27.53 2.95
N PRO A 77 -4.69 28.26 2.36
CA PRO A 77 -4.37 29.54 1.76
C PRO A 77 -3.72 30.38 2.86
N SER A 78 -2.46 30.76 2.64
CA SER A 78 -1.81 31.76 3.48
C SER A 78 -2.68 33.00 3.37
N ASN A 79 -3.43 33.32 4.43
CA ASN A 79 -4.08 34.62 4.51
C ASN A 79 -2.95 35.65 4.50
N SER A 80 -2.86 36.33 3.35
CA SER A 80 -2.31 37.66 3.07
C SER A 80 -1.14 38.14 3.94
#